data_AF-A0A536NNF4-F1
#
_entry.id   AF-A0A536NNF4-F1
#
_cell.length_a   1.000
_cell.length_b   1.000
_cell.length_c   1.000
_cell.angle_alpha   90.00
_cell.angle_beta   90.00
_cell.angle_gamma   90.00
#
_symmetry.space_group_name_H-M   'P 1'
#
loop_
_entity.id
_entity.type
_entity.pdbx_description
1 polymer ?
#
loop_
_entity_poly.entity_id
_entity_poly.type
_entity_poly.pdbx_seq_one_letter_code
_entity_poly.pdbx_strand_id
1 'polypeptide(L)'
;MSRQGVALDTAATHRASLPSASGPVGWLPLILLPAGVLISGRQLAPWALMWALSIAIYAALKWLTWWRGRTLVNQVELGRSLAYLFLWPGLDAPTFLDARRTAAPVTNRELVSALLALSVGLVLLFGTVRTVPAGMPLLAGWVGLFGLIFVLHFGAFRLLSIWWRWHGVAAAPLMQAPITAVSLGDFWGARWNTAFHVLARDYV
;
A
#
# COMPACT_ATOMS: atom_id res chain seq x y z
N MET A 1 -16.62 -47.04 5.81
CA MET A 1 -15.32 -47.03 6.52
C MET A 1 -14.38 -46.22 5.62
N SER A 2 -13.76 -45.09 5.98
CA SER A 2 -13.24 -44.64 7.27
C SER A 2 -13.26 -43.09 7.40
N ARG A 3 -13.31 -42.66 8.66
CA ARG A 3 -13.49 -41.32 9.28
C ARG A 3 -12.49 -40.24 8.77
N GLN A 4 -12.91 -39.06 8.32
CA GLN A 4 -13.10 -37.81 9.11
C GLN A 4 -12.26 -37.71 10.40
N GLY A 5 -11.33 -36.75 10.51
CA GLY A 5 -10.96 -36.26 11.85
C GLY A 5 -9.55 -35.72 12.13
N VAL A 6 -8.59 -35.67 11.20
CA VAL A 6 -7.22 -35.26 11.58
C VAL A 6 -6.57 -34.38 10.51
N ALA A 7 -6.87 -33.07 10.51
CA ALA A 7 -6.02 -32.03 9.89
C ALA A 7 -6.54 -30.58 10.10
N LEU A 8 -7.54 -30.32 10.96
CA LEU A 8 -8.05 -28.96 11.19
C LEU A 8 -7.61 -28.34 12.53
N ASP A 9 -6.84 -29.05 13.35
CA ASP A 9 -6.47 -28.61 14.71
C ASP A 9 -5.05 -28.03 14.86
N THR A 10 -4.25 -27.93 13.80
CA THR A 10 -2.86 -27.42 13.90
C THR A 10 -2.64 -26.02 13.34
N ALA A 11 -3.65 -25.38 12.73
CA ALA A 11 -3.53 -24.03 12.18
C ALA A 11 -4.14 -22.92 13.07
N ALA A 12 -4.82 -23.28 14.16
CA ALA A 12 -5.55 -22.31 15.00
C ALA A 12 -4.76 -21.78 16.21
N THR A 13 -3.57 -22.33 16.50
CA THR A 13 -2.91 -22.16 17.81
C THR A 13 -1.69 -21.23 17.80
N HIS A 14 -1.73 -20.17 16.99
CA HIS A 14 -0.79 -19.05 17.18
C HIS A 14 -1.38 -17.70 16.75
N ARG A 15 -2.64 -17.41 17.10
CA ARG A 15 -3.07 -16.02 17.30
C ARG A 15 -2.51 -15.51 18.63
N ALA A 16 -1.19 -15.41 18.71
CA ALA A 16 -0.61 -14.51 19.70
C ALA A 16 -1.03 -13.11 19.24
N SER A 17 -1.99 -12.52 19.95
CA SER A 17 -2.21 -11.08 19.96
C SER A 17 -0.86 -10.45 20.30
N LEU A 18 -0.11 -10.06 19.26
CA LEU A 18 1.11 -9.30 19.46
C LEU A 18 0.68 -8.08 20.29
N PRO A 19 1.29 -7.82 21.45
CA PRO A 19 0.97 -6.63 22.22
C PRO A 19 1.07 -5.42 21.28
N SER A 20 0.15 -4.47 21.43
CA SER A 20 0.12 -3.19 20.72
C SER A 20 1.47 -2.49 20.89
N ALA A 21 2.45 -2.84 20.06
CA ALA A 21 3.83 -2.42 20.22
C ALA A 21 3.96 -0.91 19.94
N SER A 22 2.95 -0.31 19.33
CA SER A 22 2.68 1.11 19.38
C SER A 22 2.03 1.52 20.70
N GLY A 23 2.85 1.96 21.66
CA GLY A 23 2.37 2.79 22.76
C GLY A 23 1.62 4.05 22.27
N PRO A 24 1.07 4.88 23.17
CA PRO A 24 0.20 6.01 22.82
C PRO A 24 0.80 6.96 21.75
N VAL A 25 2.12 7.12 21.75
CA VAL A 25 2.89 7.94 20.79
C VAL A 25 2.69 7.51 19.33
N GLY A 26 2.47 6.21 19.06
CA GLY A 26 2.21 5.72 17.72
C GLY A 26 0.84 6.15 17.18
N TRP A 27 -0.15 6.34 18.06
CA TRP A 27 -1.54 6.62 17.70
C TRP A 27 -1.86 8.12 17.63
N LEU A 28 -1.13 8.96 18.36
CA LEU A 28 -1.40 10.41 18.43
C LEU A 28 -1.58 11.08 17.06
N PRO A 29 -0.72 10.85 16.05
CA PRO A 29 -0.87 11.51 14.75
C PRO A 29 -2.15 11.14 13.99
N LEU A 30 -2.74 9.96 14.26
CA LEU A 30 -3.97 9.49 13.60
C LEU A 30 -5.18 10.35 13.97
N ILE A 31 -5.14 10.99 15.14
CA ILE A 31 -6.17 11.93 15.57
C ILE A 31 -5.73 13.36 15.25
N LEU A 32 -4.50 13.72 15.61
CA LEU A 32 -4.03 15.10 15.55
C LEU A 32 -3.89 15.64 14.11
N LEU A 33 -3.36 14.84 13.17
CA LEU A 33 -3.15 15.33 11.80
C LEU A 33 -4.47 15.53 11.05
N PRO A 34 -5.42 14.57 11.03
CA PRO A 34 -6.73 14.80 10.39
C PRO A 34 -7.52 15.93 11.06
N ALA A 35 -7.53 16.01 12.39
CA ALA A 35 -8.19 17.10 13.10
C ALA A 35 -7.58 18.47 12.75
N GLY A 36 -6.25 18.56 12.70
CA GLY A 36 -5.54 19.75 12.26
C GLY A 36 -5.97 20.19 10.86
N VAL A 37 -6.00 19.26 9.89
CA VAL A 37 -6.46 19.55 8.53
C VAL A 37 -7.92 20.01 8.49
N LEU A 38 -8.82 19.41 9.27
CA LEU A 38 -10.22 19.83 9.30
C LEU A 38 -10.41 21.22 9.93
N ILE A 39 -9.60 21.59 10.92
CA ILE A 39 -9.66 22.89 11.58
C ILE A 39 -9.07 23.98 10.67
N SER A 40 -7.87 23.75 10.11
CA SER A 40 -7.16 24.75 9.31
C SER A 40 -7.60 24.78 7.85
N GLY A 41 -8.09 23.67 7.32
CA GLY A 41 -8.41 23.46 5.91
C GLY A 41 -9.80 23.94 5.49
N ARG A 42 -10.55 24.62 6.36
CA ARG A 42 -11.94 25.06 6.08
C ARG A 42 -12.06 26.01 4.89
N GLN A 43 -10.97 26.71 4.54
CA GLN A 43 -10.90 27.64 3.41
C GLN A 43 -10.32 26.99 2.14
N LEU A 44 -9.87 25.74 2.20
CA LEU A 44 -9.36 25.04 1.03
C LEU A 44 -10.49 24.73 0.06
N ALA A 45 -10.17 24.74 -1.24
CA ALA A 45 -11.06 24.16 -2.22
C ALA A 45 -11.37 22.69 -1.87
N PRO A 46 -12.57 22.16 -2.17
CA PRO A 46 -12.96 20.81 -1.75
C PRO A 46 -11.98 19.71 -2.18
N TRP A 47 -11.43 19.81 -3.40
CA TRP A 47 -10.43 18.87 -3.89
C TRP A 47 -9.14 18.94 -3.07
N ALA A 48 -8.68 20.15 -2.71
CA ALA A 48 -7.46 20.34 -1.92
C ALA A 48 -7.64 19.83 -0.49
N LEU A 49 -8.82 20.02 0.11
CA LEU A 49 -9.16 19.45 1.42
C LEU A 49 -9.11 17.92 1.39
N MET A 50 -9.66 17.29 0.34
CA MET A 50 -9.60 15.82 0.17
C MET A 50 -8.16 15.32 0.10
N TRP A 51 -7.29 15.99 -0.67
CA TRP A 51 -5.87 15.62 -0.75
C TRP A 51 -5.16 15.82 0.58
N ALA A 52 -5.35 16.96 1.25
CA ALA A 52 -4.75 17.25 2.55
C ALA A 52 -5.14 16.20 3.59
N LEU A 53 -6.42 15.81 3.63
CA LEU A 53 -6.92 14.79 4.55
C LEU A 53 -6.33 13.41 4.24
N SER A 54 -6.28 13.04 2.96
CA SER A 54 -5.70 11.76 2.51
C SER A 54 -4.22 11.66 2.87
N ILE A 55 -3.45 12.74 2.66
CA ILE A 55 -2.03 12.83 3.03
C ILE A 55 -1.86 12.75 4.54
N ALA A 56 -2.69 13.46 5.32
CA ALA A 56 -2.63 13.43 6.77
C ALA A 56 -2.90 12.05 7.35
N ILE A 57 -3.95 11.37 6.88
CA ILE A 57 -4.27 9.99 7.28
C ILE A 57 -3.13 9.05 6.89
N TYR A 58 -2.65 9.15 5.65
CA TYR A 58 -1.53 8.32 5.18
C TYR A 58 -0.26 8.53 6.01
N ALA A 59 0.12 9.77 6.31
CA ALA A 59 1.27 10.10 7.13
C ALA A 59 1.12 9.59 8.56
N ALA A 60 -0.08 9.67 9.14
CA ALA A 60 -0.36 9.13 10.46
C ALA A 60 -0.24 7.60 10.49
N LEU A 61 -0.76 6.91 9.47
CA LEU A 61 -0.64 5.46 9.35
C LEU A 61 0.83 5.04 9.16
N LYS A 62 1.59 5.79 8.35
CA LYS A 62 3.04 5.62 8.19
C LYS A 62 3.79 5.77 9.50
N TRP A 63 3.42 6.75 10.32
CA TRP A 63 4.01 6.95 11.63
C TRP A 63 3.71 5.77 12.57
N LEU A 64 2.44 5.36 12.63
CA LEU A 64 1.98 4.25 13.45
C LEU A 64 2.72 2.95 13.12
N THR A 65 2.82 2.62 11.82
CA THR A 65 3.50 1.41 11.36
C THR A 65 5.00 1.50 11.57
N TRP A 66 5.62 2.65 11.32
CA TRP A 66 7.04 2.86 11.57
C TRP A 66 7.38 2.67 13.05
N TRP A 67 6.57 3.21 13.96
CA TRP A 67 6.79 3.04 15.39
C TRP A 67 6.72 1.57 15.79
N ARG A 68 5.70 0.84 15.31
CA ARG A 68 5.60 -0.62 15.50
C ARG A 68 6.81 -1.36 14.94
N GLY A 69 7.28 -1.00 13.75
CA GLY A 69 8.48 -1.56 13.15
C GLY A 69 9.72 -1.34 14.01
N ARG A 70 9.93 -0.12 14.52
CA ARG A 70 11.03 0.22 15.44
C ARG A 70 11.00 -0.57 16.74
N THR A 71 9.83 -0.92 17.25
CA THR A 71 9.70 -1.71 18.48
C THR A 71 9.88 -3.22 18.25
N LEU A 72 9.57 -3.73 17.06
CA LEU A 72 9.61 -5.17 16.75
C LEU A 72 10.93 -5.61 16.10
N VAL A 73 11.62 -4.71 15.41
CA VAL A 73 12.88 -5.01 14.71
C VAL A 73 14.05 -4.58 15.58
N ASN A 74 14.90 -5.55 15.95
CA ASN A 74 16.14 -5.27 16.65
C ASN A 74 17.09 -4.50 15.72
N GLN A 75 17.61 -3.36 16.18
CA GLN A 75 18.54 -2.48 15.45
C GLN A 75 18.03 -1.99 14.09
N VAL A 76 17.11 -1.02 14.12
CA VAL A 76 16.66 -0.34 12.91
C VAL A 76 17.69 0.68 12.42
N GLU A 77 18.16 0.51 11.18
CA GLU A 77 19.00 1.49 10.49
C GLU A 77 18.22 2.78 10.20
N LEU A 78 18.85 3.94 10.47
CA LEU A 78 18.25 5.25 10.20
C LEU A 78 17.92 5.43 8.71
N GLY A 79 18.81 4.96 7.82
CA GLY A 79 18.61 5.01 6.37
C GLY A 79 17.34 4.26 5.93
N ARG A 80 17.09 3.06 6.46
CA ARG A 80 15.87 2.29 6.19
C ARG A 80 14.62 2.96 6.75
N SER A 81 14.72 3.63 7.90
CA SER A 81 13.61 4.42 8.45
C SER A 81 13.23 5.57 7.54
N LEU A 82 14.20 6.37 7.08
CA LEU A 82 13.95 7.49 6.17
C LEU A 82 13.43 7.00 4.82
N ALA A 83 14.03 5.93 4.28
CA ALA A 83 13.55 5.28 3.06
C ALA A 83 12.10 4.81 3.20
N TYR A 84 11.75 4.18 4.32
CA TYR A 84 10.38 3.74 4.58
C TYR A 84 9.39 4.90 4.62
N LEU A 85 9.74 6.00 5.28
CA LEU A 85 8.83 7.13 5.49
C LEU A 85 8.62 7.95 4.21
N PHE A 86 9.65 8.12 3.39
CA PHE A 86 9.61 9.08 2.28
C PHE A 86 9.69 8.44 0.88
N LEU A 87 10.26 7.23 0.75
CA LEU A 87 10.60 6.63 -0.54
C LEU A 87 9.89 5.30 -0.81
N TRP A 88 9.04 4.83 0.09
CA TRP A 88 8.25 3.62 -0.10
C TRP A 88 6.77 3.88 0.23
N PRO A 89 5.82 3.63 -0.69
CA PRO A 89 4.40 3.87 -0.40
C PRO A 89 3.75 2.86 0.56
N GLY A 90 4.32 1.65 0.73
CA GLY A 90 3.68 0.57 1.49
C GLY A 90 3.71 0.72 3.02
N LEU A 91 2.79 0.05 3.71
CA LEU A 91 2.53 0.27 5.15
C LEU A 91 3.04 -0.88 6.07
N ASP A 92 3.73 -1.88 5.53
CA ASP A 92 4.38 -2.94 6.32
C ASP A 92 5.81 -2.54 6.75
N ALA A 93 5.92 -1.72 7.80
CA ALA A 93 7.21 -1.30 8.33
C ALA A 93 8.06 -2.44 8.93
N PRO A 94 7.49 -3.38 9.72
CA PRO A 94 8.28 -4.48 10.27
C PRO A 94 9.02 -5.27 9.19
N THR A 95 8.37 -5.54 8.05
CA THR A 95 9.03 -6.23 6.93
C THR A 95 10.08 -5.36 6.23
N PHE A 96 9.80 -4.08 6.02
CA PHE A 96 10.71 -3.17 5.30
C PHE A 96 11.98 -2.85 6.11
N LEU A 97 11.85 -2.67 7.43
CA LEU A 97 12.93 -2.26 8.31
C LEU A 97 13.87 -3.41 8.70
N ASP A 98 13.41 -4.67 8.68
CA ASP A 98 14.24 -5.82 9.08
C ASP A 98 15.30 -6.17 8.02
N ALA A 99 16.55 -5.85 8.32
CA ALA A 99 17.70 -6.15 7.46
C ALA A 99 17.99 -7.65 7.29
N ARG A 100 17.46 -8.49 8.19
CA ARG A 100 17.64 -9.95 8.11
C ARG A 100 16.67 -10.60 7.14
N ARG A 101 15.61 -9.90 6.73
CA ARG A 101 14.66 -10.42 5.74
C ARG A 101 15.25 -10.33 4.34
N THR A 102 15.15 -11.43 3.62
CA THR A 102 15.53 -11.50 2.22
C THR A 102 14.41 -10.99 1.32
N ALA A 103 14.76 -10.18 0.34
CA ALA A 103 13.83 -9.75 -0.70
C ALA A 103 13.46 -10.95 -1.59
N ALA A 104 12.17 -11.09 -1.90
CA ALA A 104 11.73 -12.08 -2.88
C ALA A 104 12.37 -11.81 -4.26
N PRO A 105 12.67 -12.83 -5.08
CA PRO A 105 13.32 -12.66 -6.38
C PRO A 105 12.42 -11.94 -7.39
N VAL A 106 12.96 -10.96 -8.10
CA VAL A 106 12.27 -10.24 -9.17
C VAL A 106 12.30 -11.08 -10.44
N THR A 107 11.16 -11.18 -11.13
CA THR A 107 11.09 -11.88 -12.42
C THR A 107 11.04 -10.91 -13.60
N ASN A 108 11.58 -11.29 -14.75
CA ASN A 108 11.50 -10.48 -15.98
C ASN A 108 10.04 -10.20 -16.39
N ARG A 109 9.15 -11.18 -16.18
CA ARG A 109 7.72 -11.01 -16.44
C ARG A 109 7.11 -9.89 -15.59
N GLU A 110 7.49 -9.84 -14.31
CA GLU A 110 7.06 -8.78 -13.41
C GLU A 110 7.53 -7.40 -13.90
N LEU A 111 8.81 -7.25 -14.24
CA LEU A 111 9.36 -5.99 -14.77
C LEU A 111 8.66 -5.56 -16.07
N VAL A 112 8.56 -6.45 -17.05
CA VAL A 112 7.89 -6.18 -18.32
C VAL A 112 6.43 -5.80 -18.09
N SER A 113 5.71 -6.50 -17.21
CA SER A 113 4.32 -6.17 -16.90
C SER A 113 4.16 -4.79 -16.27
N ALA A 114 5.10 -4.38 -15.40
CA ALA A 114 5.09 -3.07 -14.78
C ALA A 114 5.37 -1.95 -15.79
N LEU A 115 6.33 -2.15 -16.69
CA LEU A 115 6.63 -1.22 -17.77
C LEU A 115 5.47 -1.10 -18.76
N LEU A 116 4.85 -2.21 -19.16
CA LEU A 116 3.68 -2.21 -20.03
C LEU A 116 2.50 -1.49 -19.38
N ALA A 117 2.21 -1.79 -18.11
CA ALA A 117 1.16 -1.11 -17.35
C ALA A 117 1.42 0.41 -17.25
N LEU A 118 2.65 0.81 -16.97
CA LEU A 118 3.04 2.22 -16.94
C LEU A 118 2.80 2.88 -18.30
N SER A 119 3.26 2.27 -19.39
CA SER A 119 3.08 2.79 -20.75
C SER A 119 1.60 2.91 -21.13
N VAL A 120 0.79 1.89 -20.86
CA VAL A 120 -0.67 1.95 -21.09
C VAL A 120 -1.29 3.09 -20.29
N GLY A 121 -0.94 3.23 -19.01
CA GLY A 121 -1.43 4.31 -18.17
C GLY A 121 -1.06 5.69 -18.70
N LEU A 122 0.18 5.89 -19.16
CA LEU A 122 0.64 7.14 -19.76
C LEU A 122 -0.10 7.45 -21.07
N VAL A 123 -0.31 6.45 -21.92
CA VAL A 123 -1.09 6.60 -23.17
C VAL A 123 -2.53 6.98 -22.85
N LEU A 124 -3.17 6.35 -21.87
CA LEU A 124 -4.53 6.73 -21.48
C LEU A 124 -4.59 8.17 -20.96
N LEU A 125 -3.69 8.53 -20.04
CA LEU A 125 -3.73 9.80 -19.33
C LEU A 125 -3.32 10.99 -20.20
N PHE A 126 -2.32 10.82 -21.08
CA PHE A 126 -1.76 11.89 -21.90
C PHE A 126 -2.13 11.79 -23.38
N GLY A 127 -2.50 10.63 -23.89
CA GLY A 127 -2.98 10.46 -25.26
C GLY A 127 -4.50 10.43 -25.31
N THR A 128 -5.08 9.34 -24.84
CA THR A 128 -6.50 9.00 -25.04
C THR A 128 -7.46 10.01 -24.41
N VAL A 129 -7.19 10.51 -23.20
CA VAL A 129 -8.03 11.56 -22.60
C VAL A 129 -8.19 12.78 -23.52
N ARG A 130 -7.13 13.16 -24.24
CA ARG A 130 -7.12 14.35 -25.11
C ARG A 130 -7.92 14.17 -26.40
N THR A 131 -8.22 12.93 -26.77
CA THR A 131 -9.06 12.63 -27.95
C THR A 131 -10.53 12.50 -27.58
N VAL A 132 -10.88 12.48 -26.28
CA VAL A 132 -12.28 12.40 -25.84
C VAL A 132 -12.98 13.73 -26.15
N PRO A 133 -14.13 13.72 -26.85
CA PRO A 133 -14.87 14.94 -27.14
C PRO A 133 -15.25 15.70 -25.86
N ALA A 134 -15.20 17.04 -25.90
CA ALA A 134 -15.55 17.89 -24.76
C ALA A 134 -16.98 17.68 -24.24
N GLY A 135 -17.89 17.19 -25.10
CA GLY A 135 -19.26 16.81 -24.72
C GLY A 135 -19.38 15.53 -23.89
N MET A 136 -18.28 14.82 -23.61
CA MET A 136 -18.27 13.55 -22.87
C MET A 136 -17.36 13.61 -21.63
N PRO A 137 -17.61 14.52 -20.67
CA PRO A 137 -16.73 14.73 -19.52
C PRO A 137 -16.61 13.49 -18.62
N LEU A 138 -17.68 12.70 -18.49
CA LEU A 138 -17.65 11.47 -17.70
C LEU A 138 -16.71 10.42 -18.29
N LEU A 139 -16.70 10.27 -19.62
CA LEU A 139 -15.78 9.35 -20.30
C LEU A 139 -14.33 9.80 -20.11
N ALA A 140 -14.06 11.10 -20.29
CA ALA A 140 -12.72 11.66 -20.04
C ALA A 140 -12.27 11.39 -18.60
N GLY A 141 -13.18 11.55 -17.62
CA GLY A 141 -12.93 11.23 -16.22
C GLY A 141 -12.57 9.76 -15.99
N TRP A 142 -13.33 8.82 -16.56
CA TRP A 142 -13.03 7.38 -16.44
C TRP A 142 -11.71 6.99 -17.11
N VAL A 143 -11.45 7.50 -18.32
CA VAL A 143 -10.17 7.25 -19.02
C VAL A 143 -9.00 7.77 -18.18
N GLY A 144 -9.14 8.98 -17.60
CA GLY A 144 -8.15 9.55 -16.69
C GLY A 144 -7.96 8.72 -15.43
N LEU A 145 -9.04 8.26 -14.80
CA LEU A 145 -9.00 7.43 -13.60
C LEU A 145 -8.29 6.09 -13.85
N PHE A 146 -8.64 5.37 -14.92
CA PHE A 146 -7.96 4.14 -15.28
C PHE A 146 -6.50 4.40 -15.64
N GLY A 147 -6.21 5.47 -16.38
CA GLY A 147 -4.84 5.92 -16.66
C GLY A 147 -4.01 6.09 -15.38
N LEU A 148 -4.55 6.81 -14.38
CA LEU A 148 -3.91 6.99 -13.07
C LEU A 148 -3.71 5.67 -12.32
N ILE A 149 -4.70 4.77 -12.35
CA ILE A 149 -4.59 3.45 -11.72
C ILE A 149 -3.44 2.64 -12.33
N PHE A 150 -3.34 2.61 -13.67
CA PHE A 150 -2.26 1.92 -14.38
C PHE A 150 -0.90 2.56 -14.10
N VAL A 151 -0.78 3.89 -14.20
CA VAL A 151 0.47 4.61 -13.92
C VAL A 151 0.95 4.35 -12.50
N LEU A 152 0.08 4.50 -11.50
CA LEU A 152 0.49 4.42 -10.09
C LEU A 152 0.57 2.98 -9.59
N HIS A 153 -0.54 2.26 -9.57
CA HIS A 153 -0.66 0.99 -8.83
C HIS A 153 0.02 -0.18 -9.55
N PHE A 154 -0.13 -0.24 -10.88
CA PHE A 154 0.39 -1.36 -11.67
C PHE A 154 1.75 -1.06 -12.31
N GLY A 155 2.06 0.22 -12.54
CA GLY A 155 3.34 0.70 -13.07
C GLY A 155 4.32 1.13 -11.99
N ALA A 156 4.23 2.39 -11.56
CA ALA A 156 5.22 3.08 -10.73
C ALA A 156 5.47 2.39 -9.38
N PHE A 157 4.43 2.05 -8.62
CA PHE A 157 4.60 1.37 -7.33
C PHE A 157 5.18 -0.03 -7.48
N ARG A 158 4.89 -0.71 -8.60
CA ARG A 158 5.47 -2.01 -8.89
C ARG A 158 6.95 -1.89 -9.30
N LEU A 159 7.30 -0.92 -10.12
CA LEU A 159 8.70 -0.62 -10.44
C LEU A 159 9.49 -0.21 -9.20
N LEU A 160 8.90 0.56 -8.30
CA LEU A 160 9.51 0.95 -7.04
C LEU A 160 9.72 -0.27 -6.11
N SER A 161 8.76 -1.19 -6.05
CA SER A 161 8.91 -2.47 -5.34
C SER A 161 10.08 -3.29 -5.90
N ILE A 162 10.16 -3.40 -7.23
CA ILE A 162 11.26 -4.07 -7.93
C ILE A 162 12.61 -3.42 -7.57
N TRP A 163 12.68 -2.09 -7.66
CA TRP A 163 13.90 -1.34 -7.36
C TRP A 163 14.38 -1.60 -5.93
N TRP A 164 13.50 -1.53 -4.94
CA TRP A 164 13.84 -1.85 -3.55
C TRP A 164 14.30 -3.30 -3.36
N ARG A 165 13.64 -4.26 -4.03
CA ARG A 165 13.98 -5.68 -3.94
C ARG A 165 15.32 -6.01 -4.59
N TRP A 166 15.69 -5.33 -5.68
CA TRP A 166 17.04 -5.41 -6.24
C TRP A 166 18.11 -4.90 -5.27
N HIS A 167 17.77 -3.93 -4.42
CA HIS A 167 18.65 -3.44 -3.35
C HIS A 167 18.50 -4.24 -2.04
N GLY A 168 17.92 -5.44 -2.09
CA GLY A 168 17.82 -6.35 -0.94
C GLY A 168 16.78 -5.95 0.11
N VAL A 169 15.94 -4.94 -0.14
CA VAL A 169 14.87 -4.52 0.78
C VAL A 169 13.60 -5.30 0.47
N ALA A 170 12.98 -5.90 1.50
CA ALA A 170 11.77 -6.71 1.39
C ALA A 170 10.50 -5.86 1.16
N ALA A 171 10.46 -5.09 0.07
CA ALA A 171 9.33 -4.26 -0.33
C ALA A 171 8.38 -5.03 -1.25
N ALA A 172 7.40 -5.74 -0.68
CA ALA A 172 6.43 -6.52 -1.46
C ALA A 172 5.54 -5.62 -2.36
N PRO A 173 5.13 -6.08 -3.55
CA PRO A 173 4.20 -5.33 -4.41
C PRO A 173 2.87 -5.03 -3.69
N LEU A 174 2.36 -3.82 -3.90
CA LEU A 174 1.11 -3.35 -3.29
C LEU A 174 -0.16 -3.93 -3.95
N MET A 175 -0.03 -4.47 -5.16
CA MET A 175 -1.09 -5.13 -5.91
C MET A 175 -0.66 -6.57 -6.24
N GLN A 176 -1.47 -7.55 -5.87
CA GLN A 176 -1.18 -8.99 -6.03
C GLN A 176 -2.18 -9.64 -7.00
N ALA A 177 -1.99 -9.42 -8.30
CA ALA A 177 -2.84 -9.96 -9.37
C ALA A 177 -4.35 -9.83 -9.08
N PRO A 178 -4.89 -8.61 -8.84
CA PRO A 178 -6.28 -8.42 -8.40
C PRO A 178 -7.32 -8.94 -9.40
N ILE A 179 -7.00 -8.97 -10.70
CA ILE A 179 -7.91 -9.48 -11.74
C ILE A 179 -8.17 -10.99 -11.65
N THR A 180 -7.34 -11.73 -10.90
CA THR A 180 -7.55 -13.17 -10.70
C THR A 180 -8.36 -13.47 -9.44
N ALA A 181 -8.97 -12.44 -8.84
CA ALA A 181 -9.78 -12.62 -7.64
C ALA A 181 -11.05 -13.42 -7.94
N VAL A 182 -11.36 -14.39 -7.08
CA VAL A 182 -12.56 -15.23 -7.20
C VAL A 182 -13.72 -14.79 -6.31
N SER A 183 -13.49 -13.77 -5.48
CA SER A 183 -14.51 -13.15 -4.62
C SER A 183 -14.13 -11.71 -4.29
N LEU A 184 -15.10 -10.93 -3.78
CA LEU A 184 -14.84 -9.58 -3.28
C LEU A 184 -13.89 -9.59 -2.07
N GLY A 185 -14.00 -10.60 -1.20
CA GLY A 185 -13.09 -10.76 -0.06
C GLY A 185 -11.65 -11.03 -0.50
N ASP A 186 -11.45 -11.83 -1.55
CA ASP A 186 -10.12 -12.07 -2.13
C ASP A 186 -9.55 -10.80 -2.80
N PHE A 187 -10.39 -10.08 -3.54
CA PHE A 187 -10.01 -8.82 -4.18
C PHE A 187 -9.56 -7.77 -3.15
N TRP A 188 -10.41 -7.45 -2.18
CA TRP A 188 -10.16 -6.39 -1.19
C TRP A 188 -9.26 -6.82 -0.03
N GLY A 189 -9.20 -8.12 0.26
CA GLY A 189 -8.40 -8.68 1.35
C GLY A 189 -6.97 -8.97 0.93
N ALA A 190 -6.74 -9.72 -0.13
CA ALA A 190 -5.39 -10.23 -0.40
C ALA A 190 -4.68 -9.56 -1.58
N ARG A 191 -5.42 -8.87 -2.46
CA ARG A 191 -4.91 -8.55 -3.81
C ARG A 191 -4.87 -7.08 -4.15
N TRP A 192 -5.84 -6.31 -3.69
CA TRP A 192 -5.93 -4.88 -3.94
C TRP A 192 -5.40 -4.09 -2.74
N ASN A 193 -4.44 -3.20 -2.99
CA ASN A 193 -3.91 -2.26 -2.01
C ASN A 193 -3.50 -2.91 -0.68
N THR A 194 -2.64 -3.93 -0.78
CA THR A 194 -2.25 -4.81 0.32
C THR A 194 -1.64 -4.09 1.52
N ALA A 195 -1.12 -2.86 1.32
CA ALA A 195 -0.67 -1.99 2.40
C ALA A 195 -1.75 -1.74 3.46
N PHE A 196 -2.99 -1.45 3.03
CA PHE A 196 -4.09 -1.17 3.97
C PHE A 196 -4.72 -2.45 4.52
N HIS A 197 -4.67 -3.56 3.78
CA HIS A 197 -5.05 -4.86 4.33
C HIS A 197 -4.16 -5.26 5.50
N VAL A 198 -2.83 -5.11 5.37
CA VAL A 198 -1.89 -5.40 6.46
C VAL A 198 -2.23 -4.59 7.69
N LEU A 199 -2.59 -3.31 7.52
CA LEU A 199 -3.07 -2.47 8.60
C LEU A 199 -4.36 -2.99 9.22
N ALA A 200 -5.38 -3.28 8.41
CA ALA A 200 -6.68 -3.76 8.89
C ALA A 200 -6.51 -5.07 9.68
N ARG A 201 -5.78 -6.05 9.14
CA ARG A 201 -5.49 -7.33 9.81
C ARG A 201 -4.80 -7.15 11.16
N ASP A 202 -3.93 -6.16 11.26
CA ASP A 202 -3.06 -6.00 12.43
C ASP A 202 -3.63 -5.07 13.51
N TYR A 203 -4.65 -4.26 13.19
CA TYR A 203 -5.19 -3.22 14.09
C TYR A 203 -6.73 -3.22 14.24
N VAL A 204 -7.48 -4.05 13.51
CA VAL A 204 -8.96 -4.17 13.56
C VAL A 204 -9.35 -5.63 13.73
#